data_AF-A0AAW7KWJ1-F1
#
_entry.id   AF-A0AAW7KWJ1-F1
#
_cell.length_a   1.000
_cell.length_b   1.000
_cell.length_c   1.000
_cell.angle_alpha   90.00
_cell.angle_beta   90.00
_cell.angle_gamma   90.00
#
_symmetry.space_group_name_H-M   'P 1'
#
loop_
_entity.id
_entity.type
_entity.pdbx_description
1 polymer ?
#
loop_
_entity_poly.entity_id
_entity_poly.type
_entity_poly.pdbx_seq_one_letter_code
_entity_poly.pdbx_strand_id
1 'polypeptide(L)'
;MNKKEFINQINSLYSLAWSLTASVSSLLDQVGIPAHRVFSENSIEHFFFFLNNPPKSNGKVTLINGDVSVYIKELSLINTKLITSIDDVVTQSLLVDSQEKSRTKTLLGFFKTNKWSDCANVRFNKVICPVYEATLCKTNFNFK
;
A
#
# COMPACT_ATOMS: atom_id res chain seq x y z
N MET A 1 -24.94 7.86 -27.66
CA MET A 1 -23.95 6.78 -27.41
C MET A 1 -24.53 5.47 -27.90
N ASN A 2 -23.83 4.78 -28.78
CA ASN A 2 -24.29 3.48 -29.29
C ASN A 2 -23.90 2.33 -28.34
N LYS A 3 -24.53 1.15 -28.50
CA LYS A 3 -24.29 -0.02 -27.64
C LYS A 3 -22.81 -0.44 -27.58
N LYS A 4 -22.08 -0.30 -28.69
CA LYS A 4 -20.66 -0.67 -28.79
C LYS A 4 -19.78 0.27 -27.96
N GLU A 5 -20.01 1.58 -28.06
CA GLU A 5 -19.33 2.60 -27.26
C GLU A 5 -19.56 2.39 -25.76
N PHE A 6 -20.80 2.10 -25.36
CA PHE A 6 -21.13 1.83 -23.97
C PHE A 6 -20.40 0.59 -23.42
N ILE A 7 -20.42 -0.52 -24.16
CA ILE A 7 -19.72 -1.75 -23.76
C ILE A 7 -18.22 -1.50 -23.66
N ASN A 8 -17.63 -0.75 -24.60
CA ASN A 8 -16.23 -0.38 -24.55
C ASN A 8 -15.89 0.46 -23.32
N GLN A 9 -16.74 1.43 -22.96
CA GLN A 9 -16.53 2.24 -21.75
C GLN A 9 -16.56 1.39 -20.47
N ILE A 10 -17.52 0.47 -20.34
CA ILE A 10 -17.59 -0.44 -19.19
C ILE A 10 -16.34 -1.31 -19.11
N ASN A 11 -15.93 -1.91 -20.24
CA ASN A 11 -14.74 -2.78 -20.27
C ASN A 11 -13.47 -2.00 -19.93
N SER A 12 -13.34 -0.75 -20.39
CA SER A 12 -12.23 0.13 -20.03
C SER A 12 -12.22 0.45 -18.53
N LEU A 13 -13.37 0.78 -17.94
CA LEU A 13 -13.48 1.06 -16.51
C LEU A 13 -13.14 -0.18 -15.66
N TYR A 14 -13.63 -1.36 -16.06
CA TYR A 14 -13.31 -2.63 -15.41
C TYR A 14 -11.80 -2.91 -15.47
N SER A 15 -11.20 -2.73 -16.65
CA SER A 15 -9.76 -2.97 -16.85
C SER A 15 -8.92 -2.00 -16.02
N LEU A 16 -9.34 -0.74 -15.91
CA LEU A 16 -8.70 0.25 -15.06
C LEU A 16 -8.77 -0.14 -13.58
N ALA A 17 -9.97 -0.48 -13.08
CA ALA A 17 -10.16 -0.89 -11.69
C ALA A 17 -9.32 -2.12 -11.36
N TRP A 18 -9.30 -3.13 -12.25
CA TRP A 18 -8.48 -4.32 -12.07
C TRP A 18 -6.98 -4.00 -12.07
N SER A 19 -6.50 -3.20 -13.03
CA SER A 19 -5.09 -2.84 -13.13
C SER A 19 -4.60 -2.12 -11.87
N LEU A 20 -5.39 -1.17 -11.37
CA LEU A 20 -5.10 -0.48 -10.10
C LEU A 20 -5.15 -1.43 -8.91
N THR A 21 -6.11 -2.37 -8.88
CA THR A 21 -6.19 -3.41 -7.83
C THR A 21 -4.91 -4.24 -7.79
N ALA A 22 -4.46 -4.75 -8.94
CA ALA A 22 -3.26 -5.56 -9.05
C ALA A 22 -2.01 -4.77 -8.63
N SER A 23 -1.91 -3.51 -9.06
CA SER A 23 -0.83 -2.62 -8.66
C SER A 23 -0.79 -2.41 -7.14
N VAL A 24 -1.92 -2.02 -6.53
CA VAL A 24 -2.00 -1.79 -5.08
C VAL A 24 -1.75 -3.09 -4.30
N SER A 25 -2.28 -4.22 -4.75
CA SER A 25 -2.01 -5.52 -4.11
C SER A 25 -0.52 -5.84 -4.09
N SER A 26 0.17 -5.68 -5.22
CA SER A 26 1.60 -5.96 -5.32
C SER A 26 2.41 -5.03 -4.40
N LEU A 27 2.05 -3.75 -4.32
CA LEU A 27 2.73 -2.81 -3.42
C LEU A 27 2.49 -3.15 -1.95
N LEU A 28 1.25 -3.50 -1.57
CA LEU A 28 0.91 -3.92 -0.20
C LEU A 28 1.68 -5.17 0.22
N ASP A 29 1.82 -6.15 -0.67
CA ASP A 29 2.62 -7.36 -0.42
C ASP A 29 4.10 -7.03 -0.24
N GLN A 30 4.66 -6.11 -1.05
CA GLN A 30 6.06 -5.69 -0.94
C GLN A 30 6.37 -4.98 0.39
N VAL A 31 5.44 -4.17 0.89
CA VAL A 31 5.59 -3.48 2.19
C VAL A 31 5.13 -4.31 3.38
N GLY A 32 4.54 -5.49 3.14
CA GLY A 32 4.08 -6.40 4.18
C GLY A 32 2.84 -5.93 4.95
N ILE A 33 2.01 -5.06 4.36
CA ILE A 33 0.78 -4.56 5.02
C ILE A 33 -0.45 -5.28 4.48
N PRO A 34 -1.27 -5.90 5.35
CA PRO A 34 -2.44 -6.62 4.90
C PRO A 34 -3.57 -5.67 4.45
N ALA A 35 -4.21 -5.99 3.32
CA ALA A 35 -5.23 -5.15 2.68
C ALA A 35 -6.40 -4.75 3.61
N HIS A 36 -6.86 -5.64 4.50
CA HIS A 36 -7.96 -5.35 5.42
C HIS A 36 -7.67 -4.22 6.42
N ARG A 37 -6.39 -3.89 6.67
CA ARG A 37 -6.00 -2.75 7.52
C ARG A 37 -6.02 -1.42 6.76
N VAL A 38 -6.02 -1.46 5.42
CA VAL A 38 -5.88 -0.29 4.54
C VAL A 38 -7.23 0.12 3.94
N PHE A 39 -7.95 -0.80 3.31
CA PHE A 39 -9.19 -0.51 2.58
C PHE A 39 -10.39 -0.32 3.50
N SER A 40 -11.26 0.65 3.18
CA SER A 40 -12.61 0.82 3.74
C SER A 40 -13.44 -0.47 3.68
N GLU A 41 -14.40 -0.62 4.59
CA GLU A 41 -15.27 -1.81 4.64
C GLU A 41 -16.05 -1.99 3.32
N ASN A 42 -16.40 -0.90 2.65
CA ASN A 42 -17.12 -0.93 1.38
C ASN A 42 -16.21 -1.31 0.19
N SER A 43 -14.91 -1.06 0.28
CA SER A 43 -13.96 -1.27 -0.82
C SER A 43 -13.15 -2.56 -0.70
N ILE A 44 -13.06 -3.16 0.49
CA ILE A 44 -12.32 -4.41 0.67
C ILE A 44 -12.97 -5.58 -0.10
N GLU A 45 -14.30 -5.61 -0.18
CA GLU A 45 -15.03 -6.60 -0.99
C GLU A 45 -14.73 -6.44 -2.48
N HIS A 46 -14.75 -5.19 -2.97
CA HIS A 46 -14.36 -4.88 -4.34
C HIS A 46 -12.92 -5.27 -4.63
N PHE A 47 -12.01 -5.02 -3.67
CA PHE A 47 -10.61 -5.43 -3.79
C PHE A 47 -10.45 -6.93 -4.01
N PHE A 48 -11.07 -7.76 -3.16
CA PHE A 48 -11.01 -9.21 -3.36
C PHE A 48 -11.75 -9.67 -4.62
N PHE A 49 -12.84 -9.02 -4.98
CA PHE A 49 -13.54 -9.31 -6.23
C PHE A 49 -12.62 -9.10 -7.44
N PHE A 50 -12.01 -7.92 -7.57
CA PHE A 50 -11.14 -7.62 -8.72
C PHE A 50 -9.88 -8.48 -8.71
N LEU A 51 -9.25 -8.70 -7.54
CA LEU A 51 -8.05 -9.53 -7.44
C LEU A 51 -8.29 -10.95 -7.99
N ASN A 52 -9.47 -11.51 -7.75
CA ASN A 52 -9.84 -12.86 -8.20
C ASN A 52 -10.43 -12.91 -9.61
N ASN A 53 -10.74 -11.76 -10.24
CA ASN A 53 -11.43 -11.68 -11.52
C ASN A 53 -10.68 -10.81 -12.53
N PRO A 54 -9.53 -11.28 -13.07
CA PRO A 54 -8.83 -10.57 -14.14
C PRO A 54 -9.70 -10.38 -15.39
N PRO A 55 -9.48 -9.29 -16.17
CA PRO A 55 -10.20 -9.02 -17.41
C PRO A 55 -10.07 -10.21 -18.35
N LYS A 56 -11.21 -10.68 -18.89
CA LYS A 56 -11.27 -11.78 -19.86
C LYS A 56 -11.62 -11.22 -21.23
N SER A 57 -10.91 -11.66 -22.27
CA SER A 57 -11.15 -11.26 -23.66
C SER A 57 -12.34 -12.00 -24.32
N ASN A 58 -13.29 -12.50 -23.52
CA ASN A 58 -14.38 -13.36 -24.00
C ASN A 58 -15.65 -12.60 -24.40
N GLY A 59 -15.60 -11.26 -24.45
CA GLY A 59 -16.72 -10.41 -24.86
C GLY A 59 -17.91 -10.38 -23.90
N LYS A 60 -17.79 -11.00 -22.71
CA LYS A 60 -18.83 -10.96 -21.68
C LYS A 60 -18.65 -9.72 -20.80
N VAL A 61 -19.75 -9.02 -20.55
CA VAL A 61 -19.79 -7.89 -19.61
C VAL A 61 -19.91 -8.45 -18.20
N THR A 62 -18.94 -8.13 -17.34
CA THR A 62 -19.02 -8.41 -15.90
C THR A 62 -19.76 -7.25 -15.24
N LEU A 63 -20.93 -7.54 -14.66
CA LEU A 63 -21.67 -6.56 -13.87
C LEU A 63 -21.06 -6.51 -12.47
N ILE A 64 -20.69 -5.31 -12.03
CA ILE A 64 -20.18 -5.06 -10.69
C ILE A 64 -21.31 -4.42 -9.89
N ASN A 65 -21.61 -5.00 -8.73
CA ASN A 65 -22.56 -4.42 -7.80
C ASN A 65 -21.82 -3.44 -6.90
N GLY A 66 -22.05 -2.13 -7.08
CA GLY A 66 -21.45 -1.09 -6.27
C GLY A 66 -20.89 0.07 -7.07
N ASP A 67 -20.54 1.14 -6.36
CA ASP A 67 -19.93 2.33 -6.96
C ASP A 67 -18.43 2.13 -7.18
N VAL A 68 -18.10 1.61 -8.37
CA VAL A 68 -16.72 1.39 -8.83
C VAL A 68 -15.91 2.70 -8.82
N SER A 69 -16.56 3.86 -8.95
CA SER A 69 -15.85 5.15 -8.96
C SER A 69 -15.27 5.49 -7.59
N VAL A 70 -15.98 5.18 -6.51
CA VAL A 70 -15.49 5.34 -5.12
C VAL A 70 -14.32 4.40 -4.89
N TYR A 71 -14.45 3.15 -5.34
CA TYR A 71 -13.38 2.16 -5.24
C TYR A 71 -12.09 2.60 -5.98
N ILE A 72 -12.21 3.08 -7.22
CA ILE A 72 -11.08 3.60 -8.01
C ILE A 72 -10.42 4.80 -7.32
N LYS A 73 -11.22 5.73 -6.76
CA LYS A 73 -10.68 6.87 -6.00
C LYS A 73 -9.89 6.41 -4.79
N GLU A 74 -10.40 5.44 -4.05
CA GLU A 74 -9.71 4.89 -2.88
C GLU A 74 -8.41 4.17 -3.28
N LEU A 75 -8.43 3.34 -4.33
CA LEU A 75 -7.21 2.74 -4.89
C LEU A 75 -6.18 3.78 -5.28
N SER A 76 -6.62 4.86 -5.93
CA SER A 76 -5.73 5.95 -6.35
C SER A 76 -5.10 6.64 -5.14
N LEU A 77 -5.89 6.90 -4.09
CA LEU A 77 -5.40 7.48 -2.83
C LEU A 77 -4.40 6.56 -2.13
N ILE A 78 -4.68 5.25 -2.05
CA ILE A 78 -3.77 4.27 -1.46
C ILE A 78 -2.45 4.23 -2.24
N ASN A 79 -2.53 4.20 -3.57
CA ASN A 79 -1.34 4.22 -4.42
C ASN A 79 -0.50 5.50 -4.22
N THR A 80 -1.16 6.67 -4.16
CA THR A 80 -0.47 7.93 -3.84
C THR A 80 0.20 7.87 -2.48
N LYS A 81 -0.52 7.43 -1.43
CA LYS A 81 0.04 7.30 -0.08
C LYS A 81 1.25 6.37 -0.03
N LEU A 82 1.19 5.22 -0.71
CA LEU A 82 2.29 4.27 -0.82
C LEU A 82 3.53 4.93 -1.43
N ILE A 83 3.36 5.65 -2.55
CA ILE A 83 4.46 6.32 -3.23
C ILE A 83 5.05 7.44 -2.34
N THR A 84 4.21 8.31 -1.79
CA THR A 84 4.69 9.45 -0.98
C THR A 84 5.33 9.03 0.33
N SER A 85 4.88 7.92 0.93
CA SER A 85 5.48 7.41 2.18
C SER A 85 6.93 6.92 2.02
N ILE A 86 7.44 6.76 0.79
CA ILE A 86 8.87 6.49 0.56
C ILE A 86 9.71 7.65 1.08
N ASP A 87 9.28 8.90 0.85
CA ASP A 87 9.99 10.09 1.35
C ASP A 87 9.98 10.12 2.89
N ASP A 88 8.88 9.68 3.50
CA ASP A 88 8.76 9.56 4.96
C ASP A 88 9.72 8.47 5.50
N VAL A 89 9.84 7.33 4.82
CA VAL A 89 10.80 6.27 5.18
C VAL A 89 12.23 6.80 5.12
N VAL A 90 12.58 7.56 4.09
CA VAL A 90 13.91 8.19 3.97
C VAL A 90 14.15 9.16 5.11
N THR A 91 13.20 10.06 5.35
CA THR A 91 13.30 11.07 6.42
C THR A 91 13.44 10.42 7.80
N GLN A 92 12.61 9.42 8.11
CA GLN A 92 12.70 8.68 9.36
C GLN A 92 14.01 7.89 9.49
N SER A 93 14.51 7.31 8.40
CA SER A 93 15.81 6.65 8.40
C SER A 93 16.94 7.60 8.80
N LEU A 94 16.96 8.82 8.27
CA LEU A 94 17.95 9.85 8.61
C LEU A 94 17.83 10.30 10.07
N LEU A 95 16.61 10.44 10.58
CA LEU A 95 16.37 10.79 11.98
C LEU A 95 16.88 9.69 12.94
N VAL A 96 16.57 8.43 12.67
CA VAL A 96 17.05 7.29 13.46
C VAL A 96 18.59 7.22 13.43
N ASP A 97 19.20 7.40 12.25
CA ASP A 97 20.66 7.45 12.10
C ASP A 97 21.32 8.54 12.95
N SER A 98 20.72 9.74 12.97
CA SER A 98 21.20 10.86 13.78
C SER A 98 21.09 10.57 15.28
N GLN A 99 19.96 9.99 15.71
CA GLN A 99 19.73 9.61 17.10
C GLN A 99 20.72 8.54 17.56
N GLU A 100 20.98 7.50 16.77
CA GLU A 100 21.95 6.47 17.14
C GLU A 100 23.38 6.99 17.23
N LYS A 101 23.79 7.86 16.30
CA LYS A 101 25.11 8.53 16.32
C LYS A 101 25.30 9.41 17.55
N SER A 102 24.24 10.08 18.02
CA SER A 102 24.32 10.90 19.25
C SER A 102 24.45 10.04 20.52
N ARG A 103 23.76 8.90 20.58
CA ARG A 103 23.83 7.93 21.69
C ARG A 103 25.16 7.19 21.77
N THR A 104 25.77 6.86 20.63
CA THR A 104 27.09 6.19 20.61
C THR A 104 28.22 7.12 21.05
N LYS A 105 28.12 8.43 20.80
CA LYS A 105 29.12 9.40 21.30
C LYS A 105 29.18 9.48 22.83
N THR A 106 28.13 9.09 23.54
CA THR A 106 28.07 9.07 25.00
C THR A 106 28.54 7.75 25.62
N LEU A 107 28.65 6.68 24.82
CA LEU A 107 29.05 5.33 25.23
C LEU A 107 30.24 4.85 24.38
N LEU A 108 31.39 5.49 24.54
CA LEU A 108 32.63 5.08 23.86
C LEU A 108 33.27 3.90 24.61
N GLY A 109 33.24 2.71 24.01
CA GLY A 109 34.02 1.57 24.49
C GLY A 109 33.78 0.24 23.80
N PHE A 110 34.59 -0.05 22.77
CA PHE A 110 35.10 -1.40 22.41
C PHE A 110 34.26 -2.46 21.69
N PHE A 111 32.98 -2.27 21.36
CA PHE A 111 32.27 -3.23 20.51
C PHE A 111 31.89 -2.60 19.17
N LYS A 112 32.27 -3.27 18.04
CA LYS A 112 31.66 -3.03 16.73
C LYS A 112 30.17 -3.36 16.86
N THR A 113 29.35 -2.39 17.22
CA THR A 113 27.90 -2.54 17.18
C THR A 113 27.49 -2.51 15.72
N ASN A 114 26.87 -3.58 15.24
CA ASN A 114 26.26 -3.59 13.91
C ASN A 114 25.30 -2.41 13.80
N LYS A 115 25.33 -1.66 12.69
CA LYS A 115 24.38 -0.57 12.51
C LYS A 115 22.99 -1.16 12.33
N TRP A 116 21.97 -0.50 12.84
CA TRP A 116 20.59 -0.89 12.59
C TRP A 116 20.29 -1.01 11.08
N SER A 117 20.93 -0.17 10.29
CA SER A 117 20.82 -0.12 8.84
C SER A 117 21.51 -1.30 8.12
N ASP A 118 22.28 -2.14 8.80
CA ASP A 118 22.91 -3.33 8.20
C ASP A 118 21.94 -4.52 8.14
N CYS A 119 20.93 -4.58 9.01
CA CYS A 119 19.98 -5.70 9.09
C CYS A 119 18.62 -5.33 8.49
N ALA A 120 18.19 -6.05 7.44
CA ALA A 120 16.90 -5.82 6.79
C ALA A 120 15.70 -5.91 7.77
N ASN A 121 15.71 -6.89 8.66
CA ASN A 121 14.64 -7.07 9.65
C ASN A 121 14.59 -5.90 10.65
N VAL A 122 15.76 -5.38 11.05
CA VAL A 122 15.83 -4.20 11.93
C VAL A 122 15.35 -2.97 11.18
N ARG A 123 15.78 -2.74 9.93
CA ARG A 123 15.26 -1.65 9.08
C ARG A 123 13.75 -1.70 8.95
N PHE A 124 13.21 -2.90 8.72
CA PHE A 124 11.78 -3.11 8.54
C PHE A 124 10.99 -2.71 9.79
N ASN A 125 11.31 -3.33 10.94
CA ASN A 125 10.56 -3.11 12.17
C ASN A 125 10.77 -1.71 12.76
N LYS A 126 11.93 -1.09 12.53
CA LYS A 126 12.29 0.18 13.15
C LYS A 126 11.81 1.39 12.39
N VAL A 127 11.75 1.31 11.05
CA VAL A 127 11.42 2.47 10.20
C VAL A 127 10.34 2.14 9.19
N ILE A 128 10.55 1.13 8.35
CA ILE A 128 9.71 0.89 7.17
C ILE A 128 8.27 0.59 7.58
N CYS A 129 8.06 -0.43 8.42
CA CYS A 129 6.73 -0.85 8.85
C CYS A 129 5.99 0.26 9.64
N PRO A 130 6.59 0.90 10.66
CA PRO A 130 5.93 2.01 11.37
C PRO A 130 5.48 3.16 10.48
N VAL A 131 6.28 3.55 9.49
CA VAL A 131 5.93 4.63 8.55
C VAL A 131 4.74 4.21 7.68
N TYR A 132 4.82 3.05 7.05
CA TYR A 132 3.73 2.60 6.19
C TYR A 132 2.44 2.35 6.99
N GLU A 133 2.52 1.79 8.20
CA GLU A 133 1.34 1.61 9.06
C GLU A 133 0.72 2.95 9.46
N ALA A 134 1.52 3.96 9.83
CA ALA A 134 1.00 5.27 10.19
C ALA A 134 0.29 5.98 9.02
N THR A 135 0.77 5.78 7.79
CA THR A 135 0.25 6.46 6.60
C THR A 135 -0.95 5.72 5.97
N LEU A 136 -0.90 4.38 5.96
CA LEU A 136 -1.83 3.53 5.22
C LEU A 136 -2.91 2.88 6.08
N CYS A 137 -2.58 2.45 7.30
CA CYS A 137 -3.56 1.77 8.12
C CYS A 137 -4.61 2.76 8.62
N LYS A 138 -5.87 2.34 8.64
CA LYS A 138 -6.91 3.07 9.37
C LYS A 138 -6.51 3.15 10.84
N THR A 139 -6.71 4.31 11.45
CA THR A 139 -6.30 4.64 12.82
C THR A 139 -7.13 3.94 13.92
N ASN A 140 -7.52 2.68 13.71
CA ASN A 140 -8.39 1.91 14.59
C ASN A 140 -7.78 0.56 14.97
N PHE A 141 -6.55 0.54 15.49
CA PHE A 141 -6.09 -0.58 16.32
C PHE A 141 -5.16 -0.06 17.42
N ASN A 142 -5.75 0.23 18.58
CA ASN A 142 -5.03 0.22 19.84
C ASN A 142 -4.55 -1.22 20.06
N PHE A 143 -3.30 -1.53 19.73
CA PHE A 143 -2.63 -2.68 20.31
C PHE A 143 -2.44 -2.39 21.80
N LYS A 144 -3.35 -2.92 22.62
CA LYS A 144 -3.14 -3.12 24.05
C LYS A 144 -2.21 -4.31 24.27
#